data_AF-A0A1Y1HV08-F1
#
_entry.id   AF-A0A1Y1HV08-F1
#
_cell.length_a   1.000
_cell.length_b   1.000
_cell.length_c   1.000
_cell.angle_alpha   90.00
_cell.angle_beta   90.00
_cell.angle_gamma   90.00
#
_symmetry.space_group_name_H-M   'P 1'
#
loop_
_entity.id
_entity.type
_entity.pdbx_description
1 polymer ?
#
loop_
_entity_poly.entity_id
_entity_poly.type
_entity_poly.pdbx_seq_one_letter_code
_entity_poly.pdbx_strand_id
1 'polypeptide(L)'
;MVDKEGGSVCPHCKKVISTANFDLHAVHCKRNLEKCQRCGEMVARVRAAEHFDEFHALVPCTLCQAKIEVSDLARHNLNQCPKRETICPYCEFSMPAEDSVEHEYFCGSRTDLCVYCNKYITNRERLGHDVMVHGFEYDKEVKTSGDGSSSAEPVEVSSQSRGPGQRSGNHLRKLWVTAALGAAVFLVSAYFGRRPTARGAS
;
A
#
# COMPACT_ATOMS: atom_id res chain seq x y z
N MET A 1 -52.83 -0.65 20.29
CA MET A 1 -52.63 0.63 19.57
C MET A 1 -51.21 1.04 19.84
N VAL A 2 -50.33 0.97 18.83
CA VAL A 2 -48.91 1.29 19.01
C VAL A 2 -48.74 2.74 18.59
N ASP A 3 -48.43 3.60 19.55
CA ASP A 3 -48.25 5.02 19.33
C ASP A 3 -47.12 5.26 18.32
N LYS A 4 -47.42 6.03 17.28
CA LYS A 4 -46.40 6.60 16.39
C LYS A 4 -45.60 7.59 17.22
N GLU A 5 -44.45 7.17 17.73
CA GLU A 5 -43.50 8.12 18.30
C GLU A 5 -43.01 9.05 17.19
N GLY A 6 -43.50 10.29 17.20
CA GLY A 6 -42.96 11.37 16.39
C GLY A 6 -41.54 11.69 16.85
N GLY A 7 -40.62 11.82 15.91
CA GLY A 7 -39.24 12.26 16.16
C GLY A 7 -39.00 13.66 15.58
N SER A 8 -38.28 14.51 16.31
CA SER A 8 -37.79 15.80 15.85
C SER A 8 -36.27 15.78 15.64
N VAL A 9 -35.77 16.51 14.64
CA VAL A 9 -34.33 16.57 14.34
C VAL A 9 -33.65 17.59 15.24
N CYS A 10 -32.60 17.17 15.94
CA CYS A 10 -31.76 18.11 16.71
C CYS A 10 -30.96 19.01 15.76
N PRO A 11 -31.03 20.35 15.87
CA PRO A 11 -30.28 21.26 14.99
C PRO A 11 -28.76 21.19 15.20
N HIS A 12 -28.31 20.70 16.36
CA HIS A 12 -26.90 20.62 16.72
C HIS A 12 -26.23 19.34 16.21
N CYS A 13 -26.79 18.16 16.53
CA CYS A 13 -26.21 16.88 16.10
C CYS A 13 -26.85 16.29 14.83
N LYS A 14 -27.91 16.91 14.30
CA LYS A 14 -28.67 16.46 13.11
C LYS A 14 -29.30 15.07 13.22
N LYS A 15 -29.35 14.48 14.43
CA LYS A 15 -30.02 13.19 14.68
C LYS A 15 -31.51 13.40 14.96
N VAL A 16 -32.33 12.43 14.55
CA VAL A 16 -33.75 12.35 14.92
C VAL A 16 -33.84 11.84 16.36
N ILE A 17 -34.56 12.58 17.20
CA ILE A 17 -34.75 12.30 18.63
C ILE A 17 -36.24 12.21 18.89
N SER A 18 -36.69 11.29 19.76
CA SER A 18 -38.11 11.22 20.12
C SER A 18 -38.57 12.53 20.78
N THR A 19 -39.79 12.96 20.45
CA THR A 19 -40.33 14.22 20.98
C THR A 19 -40.34 14.28 22.50
N ALA A 20 -40.64 13.16 23.17
CA ALA A 20 -40.67 13.07 24.63
C ALA A 20 -39.30 13.34 25.30
N ASN A 21 -38.19 13.04 24.61
CA ASN A 21 -36.84 13.15 25.17
C ASN A 21 -36.04 14.33 24.57
N PHE A 22 -36.65 15.14 23.71
CA PHE A 22 -35.94 16.17 22.95
C PHE A 22 -35.27 17.22 23.84
N ASP A 23 -35.96 17.70 24.88
CA ASP A 23 -35.43 18.76 25.76
C ASP A 23 -34.19 18.29 26.54
N LEU A 24 -34.24 17.07 27.08
CA LEU A 24 -33.11 16.44 27.74
C LEU A 24 -31.94 16.25 26.76
N HIS A 25 -32.23 15.77 25.55
CA HIS A 25 -31.23 15.63 24.51
C HIS A 25 -30.60 16.98 24.13
N ALA A 26 -31.39 18.03 23.92
CA ALA A 26 -30.90 19.32 23.45
C ALA A 26 -29.86 19.91 24.41
N VAL A 27 -30.12 19.84 25.72
CA VAL A 27 -29.18 20.29 26.75
C VAL A 27 -27.92 19.43 26.76
N HIS A 28 -28.07 18.10 26.72
CA HIS A 28 -26.93 17.17 26.79
C HIS A 28 -26.05 17.25 25.54
N CYS A 29 -26.68 17.29 24.37
CA CYS A 29 -26.05 17.43 23.06
C CYS A 29 -25.23 18.72 22.96
N LYS A 30 -25.80 19.87 23.37
CA LYS A 30 -25.11 21.16 23.31
C LYS A 30 -23.91 21.23 24.27
N ARG A 31 -24.01 20.58 25.45
CA ARG A 31 -22.96 20.60 26.47
C ARG A 31 -21.81 19.64 26.14
N ASN A 32 -22.11 18.46 25.60
CA ASN A 32 -21.15 17.35 25.53
C ASN A 32 -20.63 17.07 24.12
N LEU A 33 -21.32 17.54 23.08
CA LEU A 33 -20.84 17.43 21.70
C LEU A 33 -20.31 18.77 21.22
N GLU A 34 -19.38 18.73 20.29
CA GLU A 34 -18.93 19.87 19.51
C GLU A 34 -18.67 19.45 18.07
N LYS A 35 -18.72 20.42 17.16
CA LYS A 35 -18.44 20.19 15.75
C LYS A 35 -16.94 20.31 15.51
N CYS A 36 -16.31 19.26 15.00
CA CYS A 36 -14.93 19.32 14.53
C CYS A 36 -14.81 20.35 13.40
N GLN A 37 -13.84 21.26 13.49
CA GLN A 37 -13.66 22.32 12.50
C GLN A 37 -12.99 21.84 11.21
N ARG A 38 -12.37 20.65 11.21
CA ARG A 38 -11.69 20.05 10.06
C ARG A 38 -12.64 19.21 9.20
N CYS A 39 -13.26 18.18 9.76
CA CYS A 39 -14.18 17.29 9.03
C CYS A 39 -15.67 17.67 9.16
N GLY A 40 -16.03 18.50 10.13
CA GLY A 40 -17.42 18.88 10.39
C GLY A 40 -18.25 17.84 11.15
N GLU A 41 -17.64 16.75 11.60
CA GLU A 41 -18.32 15.72 12.40
C GLU A 41 -18.61 16.20 13.82
N MET A 42 -19.66 15.63 14.42
CA MET A 42 -20.04 15.92 15.80
C MET A 42 -19.33 14.95 16.75
N VAL A 43 -18.36 15.46 17.49
CA VAL A 43 -17.47 14.70 18.38
C VAL A 43 -17.80 15.01 19.83
N ALA A 44 -17.65 14.02 20.71
CA ALA A 44 -17.75 14.27 22.15
C ALA A 44 -16.57 15.14 22.60
N ARG A 45 -16.85 16.25 23.29
CA ARG A 45 -15.81 17.22 23.73
C ARG A 45 -14.67 16.56 24.49
N VAL A 46 -15.00 15.57 25.33
CA VAL A 46 -14.01 14.81 26.11
C VAL A 46 -13.01 14.06 25.22
N ARG A 47 -13.44 13.64 24.01
CA ARG A 47 -12.61 12.91 23.03
C ARG A 47 -12.22 13.76 21.82
N ALA A 48 -12.40 15.07 21.88
CA ALA A 48 -12.09 15.95 20.76
C ALA A 48 -10.59 15.97 20.45
N ALA A 49 -9.74 15.93 21.48
CA ALA A 49 -8.29 15.82 21.33
C ALA A 49 -7.89 14.47 20.70
N GLU A 50 -8.42 13.36 21.21
CA GLU A 50 -8.17 12.01 20.66
C GLU A 50 -8.60 11.93 19.18
N HIS A 51 -9.79 12.43 18.84
CA HIS A 51 -10.24 12.52 17.45
C HIS A 51 -9.29 13.35 16.58
N PHE A 52 -8.77 14.47 17.10
CA PHE A 52 -7.81 15.26 16.35
C PHE A 52 -6.53 14.46 16.09
N ASP A 53 -6.00 13.77 17.10
CA ASP A 53 -4.76 13.01 16.98
C ASP A 53 -4.89 11.81 16.04
N GLU A 54 -6.05 11.14 16.04
CA GLU A 54 -6.31 9.96 15.19
C GLU A 54 -6.60 10.31 13.72
N PHE A 55 -7.21 11.46 13.43
CA PHE A 55 -7.70 11.77 12.09
C PHE A 55 -7.01 12.98 11.44
N HIS A 56 -6.64 14.00 12.22
CA HIS A 56 -6.25 15.31 11.72
C HIS A 56 -4.83 15.75 12.10
N ALA A 57 -4.16 15.00 12.98
CA ALA A 57 -2.75 15.24 13.28
C ALA A 57 -1.92 15.16 12.01
N LEU A 58 -0.96 16.08 11.88
CA LEU A 58 -0.07 16.12 10.74
C LEU A 58 1.15 15.26 11.03
N VAL A 59 1.32 14.20 10.24
CA VAL A 59 2.44 13.27 10.31
C VAL A 59 3.28 13.38 9.03
N PRO A 60 4.62 13.29 9.12
CA PRO A 60 5.47 13.33 7.95
C PRO A 60 5.38 12.02 7.16
N CYS A 61 5.21 12.10 5.84
CA CYS A 61 5.37 10.95 4.97
C CYS A 61 6.83 10.46 4.99
N THR A 62 7.04 9.15 5.10
CA THR A 62 8.39 8.56 5.13
C THR A 62 9.16 8.73 3.82
N LEU A 63 8.46 8.79 2.69
CA LEU A 63 9.06 8.87 1.35
C LEU A 63 9.34 10.30 0.90
N CYS A 64 8.38 11.21 1.06
CA CYS A 64 8.49 12.58 0.56
C CYS A 64 8.64 13.65 1.65
N GLN A 65 8.55 13.28 2.94
CA GLN A 65 8.64 14.16 4.11
C GLN A 65 7.58 15.27 4.18
N ALA A 66 6.58 15.26 3.29
CA ALA A 66 5.44 16.16 3.37
C ALA A 66 4.61 15.87 4.64
N LYS A 67 4.06 16.93 5.25
CA LYS A 67 3.17 16.83 6.41
C LYS A 67 1.74 16.57 5.93
N ILE A 68 1.14 15.47 6.36
CA ILE A 68 -0.14 14.97 5.87
C ILE A 68 -1.01 14.57 7.05
N GLU A 69 -2.32 14.78 6.95
CA GLU A 69 -3.26 14.30 7.98
C GLU A 69 -3.23 12.76 8.07
N VAL A 70 -3.35 12.23 9.29
CA VAL A 70 -3.36 10.77 9.52
C VAL A 70 -4.41 10.07 8.67
N SER A 71 -5.62 10.64 8.59
CA SER A 71 -6.72 10.10 7.78
C SER A 71 -6.39 9.99 6.28
N ASP A 72 -5.54 10.87 5.78
CA ASP A 72 -5.14 10.93 4.37
C ASP A 72 -3.84 10.20 4.04
N LEU A 73 -3.05 9.82 5.05
CA LEU A 73 -1.72 9.24 4.85
C LEU A 73 -1.76 7.94 4.01
N ALA A 74 -2.76 7.08 4.23
CA ALA A 74 -2.90 5.83 3.48
C ALA A 74 -3.15 6.09 1.99
N ARG A 75 -4.07 7.02 1.69
CA ARG A 75 -4.35 7.47 0.32
C ARG A 75 -3.12 8.12 -0.30
N HIS A 76 -2.44 8.97 0.46
CA HIS A 76 -1.21 9.60 0.01
C HIS A 76 -0.18 8.57 -0.45
N ASN A 77 0.16 7.61 0.41
CA ASN A 77 1.17 6.60 0.11
C ASN A 77 0.79 5.75 -1.11
N LEU A 78 -0.50 5.45 -1.29
CA LEU A 78 -0.98 4.59 -2.37
C LEU A 78 -0.96 5.30 -3.74
N ASN A 79 -1.41 6.56 -3.83
CA ASN A 79 -1.63 7.19 -5.15
C ASN A 79 -1.26 8.68 -5.29
N GLN A 80 -1.02 9.42 -4.21
CA GLN A 80 -0.67 10.86 -4.32
C GLN A 80 0.81 11.15 -4.06
N CYS A 81 1.53 10.25 -3.40
CA CYS A 81 2.93 10.48 -3.08
C CYS A 81 3.77 10.54 -4.36
N PRO A 82 4.53 11.63 -4.60
CA PRO A 82 5.38 11.76 -5.78
C PRO A 82 6.56 10.78 -5.74
N LYS A 83 7.00 10.41 -4.54
CA LYS A 83 8.11 9.47 -4.30
C LYS A 83 7.65 8.01 -4.17
N ARG A 84 6.37 7.68 -4.41
CA ARG A 84 5.93 6.28 -4.45
C ARG A 84 6.57 5.57 -5.63
N GLU A 85 6.85 4.28 -5.49
CA GLU A 85 7.32 3.45 -6.58
C GLU A 85 6.18 3.11 -7.54
N THR A 86 6.42 3.28 -8.83
CA THR A 86 5.53 2.88 -9.93
C THR A 86 6.34 2.11 -10.97
N ILE A 87 5.65 1.28 -11.75
CA ILE A 87 6.26 0.44 -12.78
C ILE A 87 5.83 0.97 -14.14
N CYS A 88 6.78 1.19 -15.04
CA CYS A 88 6.47 1.54 -16.42
C CYS A 88 5.70 0.39 -17.09
N PRO A 89 4.52 0.64 -17.70
CA PRO A 89 3.71 -0.42 -18.32
C PRO A 89 4.35 -1.01 -19.59
N TYR A 90 5.40 -0.37 -20.12
CA TYR A 90 6.02 -0.76 -21.40
C TYR A 90 7.35 -1.49 -21.23
N CYS A 91 8.16 -1.11 -20.24
CA CYS A 91 9.49 -1.70 -20.02
C CYS A 91 9.68 -2.30 -18.62
N GLU A 92 8.63 -2.30 -17.80
CA GLU A 92 8.62 -2.87 -16.44
C GLU A 92 9.66 -2.28 -15.47
N PHE A 93 10.24 -1.13 -15.83
CA PHE A 93 11.18 -0.42 -14.96
C PHE A 93 10.45 0.22 -13.78
N SER A 94 10.93 -0.05 -12.56
CA SER A 94 10.42 0.56 -11.33
C SER A 94 11.11 1.89 -11.04
N MET A 95 10.32 2.94 -10.79
CA MET A 95 10.83 4.30 -10.55
C MET A 95 9.86 5.13 -9.70
N PRO A 96 10.29 6.30 -9.17
CA PRO A 96 9.39 7.23 -8.51
C PRO A 96 8.29 7.76 -9.45
N ALA A 97 7.09 7.97 -8.90
CA ALA A 97 5.94 8.44 -9.68
C ALA A 97 6.11 9.84 -10.28
N GLU A 98 6.95 10.70 -9.69
CA GLU A 98 7.30 12.00 -10.26
C GLU A 98 7.99 11.87 -11.62
N ASP A 99 8.79 10.82 -11.82
CA ASP A 99 9.56 10.58 -13.04
C ASP A 99 8.77 9.72 -14.05
N SER A 100 7.76 8.98 -13.58
CA SER A 100 7.11 7.95 -14.38
C SER A 100 6.35 8.50 -15.59
N VAL A 101 5.78 9.71 -15.49
CA VAL A 101 5.00 10.32 -16.60
C VAL A 101 5.92 10.68 -17.77
N GLU A 102 7.04 11.34 -17.48
CA GLU A 102 8.04 11.69 -18.50
C GLU A 102 8.64 10.43 -19.11
N HIS A 103 9.00 9.46 -18.27
CA HIS A 103 9.50 8.18 -18.73
C HIS A 103 8.49 7.44 -19.61
N GLU A 104 7.22 7.34 -19.23
CA GLU A 104 6.18 6.66 -20.00
C GLU A 104 6.01 7.27 -21.39
N TYR A 105 6.07 8.60 -21.49
CA TYR A 105 6.00 9.31 -22.76
C TYR A 105 7.15 8.92 -23.71
N PHE A 106 8.39 8.97 -23.23
CA PHE A 106 9.56 8.59 -24.03
C PHE A 106 9.61 7.09 -24.28
N CYS A 107 9.40 6.26 -23.26
CA CYS A 107 9.47 4.81 -23.36
C CYS A 107 8.38 4.26 -24.29
N GLY A 108 7.18 4.85 -24.26
CA GLY A 108 6.06 4.44 -25.12
C GLY A 108 6.24 4.80 -26.60
N SER A 109 6.96 5.88 -26.91
CA SER A 109 7.24 6.31 -28.28
C SER A 109 8.42 5.59 -28.92
N ARG A 110 9.26 4.89 -28.13
CA ARG A 110 10.32 4.04 -28.66
C ARG A 110 9.74 2.92 -29.51
N THR A 111 10.38 2.68 -30.65
CA THR A 111 10.03 1.59 -31.57
C THR A 111 11.03 0.46 -31.44
N ASP A 112 10.52 -0.76 -31.39
CA ASP A 112 11.32 -1.98 -31.42
C ASP A 112 10.83 -2.88 -32.58
N LEU A 113 11.72 -3.72 -33.08
CA LEU A 113 11.40 -4.65 -34.17
C LEU A 113 10.55 -5.81 -33.64
N CYS A 114 9.40 -6.07 -34.26
CA CYS A 114 8.65 -7.30 -34.01
C CYS A 114 9.41 -8.51 -34.55
N VAL A 115 9.68 -9.49 -33.69
CA VAL A 115 10.43 -10.71 -34.04
C VAL A 115 9.67 -11.64 -34.99
N TYR A 116 8.35 -11.49 -35.10
CA TYR A 116 7.49 -12.37 -35.90
C TYR A 116 7.20 -11.83 -37.30
N CYS A 117 7.04 -10.51 -37.45
CA CYS A 117 6.75 -9.89 -38.76
C CYS A 117 7.81 -8.88 -39.23
N ASN A 118 8.88 -8.64 -38.46
CA ASN A 118 9.96 -7.70 -38.77
C ASN A 118 9.48 -6.26 -39.06
N LYS A 119 8.33 -5.86 -38.51
CA LYS A 119 7.85 -4.47 -38.54
C LYS A 119 8.33 -3.73 -37.30
N TYR A 120 8.66 -2.45 -37.47
CA TYR A 120 8.91 -1.56 -36.34
C TYR A 120 7.59 -1.13 -35.71
N ILE A 121 7.49 -1.26 -34.40
CA ILE A 121 6.26 -1.05 -33.64
C ILE A 121 6.60 -0.31 -32.38
N THR A 122 5.79 0.68 -32.02
CA THR A 122 6.00 1.41 -30.78
C THR A 122 5.74 0.51 -29.59
N ASN A 123 6.43 0.75 -28.48
CA ASN A 123 6.19 0.00 -27.25
C ASN A 123 4.75 0.12 -26.75
N ARG A 124 4.13 1.29 -26.97
CA ARG A 124 2.72 1.52 -26.65
C ARG A 124 1.77 0.61 -27.45
N GLU A 125 2.11 0.29 -28.69
CA GLU A 125 1.27 -0.52 -29.59
C GLU A 125 1.62 -2.01 -29.57
N ARG A 126 2.72 -2.41 -28.90
CA ARG A 126 3.24 -3.79 -28.90
C ARG A 126 2.16 -4.81 -28.54
N LEU A 127 1.51 -4.64 -27.40
CA LEU A 127 0.47 -5.58 -26.93
C LEU A 127 -0.69 -5.70 -27.92
N GLY A 128 -1.14 -4.57 -28.48
CA GLY A 128 -2.20 -4.56 -29.49
C GLY A 128 -1.77 -5.24 -30.80
N HIS A 129 -0.53 -5.03 -31.22
CA HIS A 129 0.03 -5.69 -32.40
C HIS A 129 0.11 -7.20 -32.22
N ASP A 130 0.62 -7.64 -31.07
CA ASP A 130 0.80 -9.04 -30.72
C ASP A 130 -0.55 -9.80 -30.76
N VAL A 131 -1.61 -9.19 -30.23
CA VAL A 131 -2.96 -9.75 -30.31
C VAL A 131 -3.51 -9.74 -31.74
N MET A 132 -3.47 -8.58 -32.41
CA MET A 132 -4.18 -8.39 -33.69
C MET A 132 -3.48 -9.01 -34.90
N VAL A 133 -2.15 -9.11 -34.87
CA VAL A 133 -1.33 -9.59 -35.99
C VAL A 133 -0.82 -11.00 -35.75
N HIS A 134 -0.57 -11.38 -34.49
CA HIS A 134 -0.02 -12.69 -34.14
C HIS A 134 -1.00 -13.59 -33.38
N GLY A 135 -2.14 -13.07 -32.91
CA GLY A 135 -3.15 -13.85 -32.22
C GLY A 135 -2.71 -14.31 -30.82
N PHE A 136 -1.78 -13.61 -30.18
CA PHE A 136 -1.37 -13.94 -28.82
C PHE A 136 -2.46 -13.57 -27.82
N GLU A 137 -2.91 -14.55 -27.03
CA GLU A 137 -3.76 -14.30 -25.86
C GLU A 137 -2.85 -13.94 -24.68
N TYR A 138 -3.14 -12.82 -24.01
CA TYR A 138 -2.46 -12.44 -22.78
C TYR A 138 -3.32 -12.86 -21.59
N ASP A 139 -2.87 -13.87 -20.85
CA ASP A 139 -3.46 -14.23 -19.57
C ASP A 139 -3.15 -13.14 -18.55
N LYS A 140 -4.16 -12.32 -18.26
CA LYS A 140 -4.06 -11.24 -17.28
C LYS A 140 -4.22 -11.83 -15.88
N GLU A 141 -3.19 -12.49 -15.36
CA GLU A 141 -3.13 -12.83 -13.94
C GLU A 141 -2.94 -11.55 -13.10
N VAL A 142 -4.06 -10.88 -12.82
CA VAL A 142 -4.14 -9.84 -11.81
C VAL A 142 -4.02 -10.53 -10.45
N LYS A 143 -2.84 -10.45 -9.83
CA LYS A 143 -2.64 -10.83 -8.42
C LYS A 143 -3.34 -9.81 -7.51
N THR A 144 -4.65 -9.95 -7.34
CA THR A 144 -5.34 -9.47 -6.14
C THR A 144 -5.23 -10.56 -5.09
N SER A 145 -4.41 -10.31 -4.07
CA SER A 145 -4.39 -11.12 -2.86
C SER A 145 -5.77 -11.07 -2.18
N GLY A 146 -6.42 -12.22 -2.01
CA GLY A 146 -7.69 -12.37 -1.32
C GLY A 146 -8.12 -13.84 -1.27
N ASP A 147 -8.32 -14.35 -0.06
CA ASP A 147 -8.42 -15.76 0.32
C ASP A 147 -9.62 -16.54 -0.27
N GLY A 148 -9.50 -17.88 -0.25
CA GLY A 148 -10.65 -18.76 0.03
C GLY A 148 -10.90 -19.95 -0.90
N SER A 149 -10.27 -21.08 -0.57
CA SER A 149 -10.80 -22.45 -0.62
C SER A 149 -11.98 -22.79 -1.57
N SER A 150 -11.75 -23.69 -2.54
CA SER A 150 -12.45 -24.99 -2.58
C SER A 150 -11.86 -25.93 -3.63
N SER A 151 -11.94 -27.21 -3.29
CA SER A 151 -11.36 -28.38 -3.95
C SER A 151 -12.03 -28.73 -5.28
N ALA A 152 -11.22 -29.10 -6.28
CA ALA A 152 -11.60 -30.08 -7.31
C ALA A 152 -10.33 -30.70 -7.92
N GLU A 153 -10.30 -32.02 -7.93
CA GLU A 153 -9.26 -32.92 -8.45
C GLU A 153 -9.16 -32.89 -10.01
N PRO A 154 -8.06 -33.43 -10.60
CA PRO A 154 -7.53 -32.99 -11.88
C PRO A 154 -8.10 -33.73 -13.09
N VAL A 155 -8.22 -33.03 -14.21
CA VAL A 155 -8.49 -33.62 -15.53
C VAL A 155 -7.17 -33.70 -16.31
N GLU A 156 -6.70 -34.91 -16.55
CA GLU A 156 -5.56 -35.17 -17.43
C GLU A 156 -5.95 -34.87 -18.89
N VAL A 157 -5.28 -33.89 -19.51
CA VAL A 157 -5.20 -33.79 -20.97
C VAL A 157 -3.73 -33.74 -21.36
N SER A 158 -3.30 -34.87 -21.93
CA SER A 158 -2.04 -35.01 -22.64
C SER A 158 -2.10 -34.24 -23.95
N SER A 159 -1.20 -33.28 -24.13
CA SER A 159 -0.82 -32.79 -25.46
C SER A 159 0.66 -32.44 -25.46
N GLN A 160 1.44 -33.38 -25.98
CA GLN A 160 2.82 -33.17 -26.38
C GLN A 160 2.84 -32.19 -27.56
N SER A 161 3.46 -31.03 -27.37
CA SER A 161 4.03 -30.26 -28.48
C SER A 161 5.46 -29.86 -28.12
N ARG A 162 6.38 -30.39 -28.93
CA ARG A 162 7.83 -30.24 -28.81
C ARG A 162 8.21 -28.82 -29.25
N GLY A 163 8.79 -28.03 -28.35
CA GLY A 163 9.46 -26.78 -28.73
C GLY A 163 10.90 -27.03 -29.18
N PRO A 164 11.44 -26.28 -30.16
CA PRO A 164 12.88 -26.13 -30.30
C PRO A 164 13.34 -25.09 -29.28
N GLY A 165 14.26 -25.50 -28.41
CA GLY A 165 14.89 -24.60 -27.46
C GLY A 165 15.75 -23.58 -28.19
N GLN A 166 15.63 -22.31 -27.78
CA GLN A 166 16.78 -21.41 -27.75
C GLN A 166 16.79 -20.59 -26.47
N ARG A 167 18.01 -20.56 -25.94
CA ARG A 167 18.49 -20.02 -24.68
C ARG A 167 19.21 -18.73 -25.02
N SER A 168 18.81 -17.61 -24.41
CA SER A 168 19.62 -16.38 -24.32
C SER A 168 19.04 -15.57 -23.15
N GLY A 169 19.68 -15.56 -21.97
CA GLY A 169 20.71 -14.58 -21.64
C GLY A 169 20.01 -13.24 -21.34
N ASN A 170 19.52 -13.01 -20.12
CA ASN A 170 20.30 -12.33 -19.08
C ASN A 170 19.69 -12.60 -17.68
N HIS A 171 20.14 -13.65 -17.01
CA HIS A 171 19.91 -13.81 -15.57
C HIS A 171 21.26 -14.01 -14.89
N LEU A 172 21.98 -12.91 -14.67
CA LEU A 172 23.16 -12.93 -13.83
C LEU A 172 23.13 -11.75 -12.87
N ARG A 173 23.21 -12.10 -11.57
CA ARG A 173 23.17 -11.30 -10.33
C ARG A 173 21.82 -11.55 -9.64
N LYS A 174 21.70 -12.34 -8.56
CA LYS A 174 22.50 -12.29 -7.33
C LYS A 174 22.34 -13.60 -6.52
N LEU A 175 23.41 -14.37 -6.37
CA LEU A 175 23.76 -15.19 -5.20
C LEU A 175 25.28 -15.02 -5.15
N TRP A 176 25.91 -14.43 -4.14
CA TRP A 176 26.16 -14.92 -2.79
C TRP A 176 26.50 -13.74 -1.88
N VAL A 177 25.90 -13.63 -0.68
CA VAL A 177 26.63 -13.54 0.62
C VAL A 177 25.63 -13.87 1.74
N THR A 178 25.52 -15.16 2.07
CA THR A 178 25.05 -15.58 3.41
C THR A 178 26.11 -16.48 3.99
N ALA A 179 26.89 -15.94 4.95
CA ALA A 179 27.55 -16.62 6.08
C ALA A 179 28.84 -15.87 6.47
N ALA A 180 28.71 -14.90 7.38
CA ALA A 180 29.78 -14.58 8.33
C ALA A 180 29.15 -14.65 9.73
N LEU A 181 29.24 -15.85 10.30
CA LEU A 181 28.93 -16.21 11.67
C LEU A 181 29.74 -15.38 12.67
N GLY A 182 29.11 -15.04 13.80
CA GLY A 182 29.63 -15.45 15.11
C GLY A 182 31.01 -14.93 15.53
N ALA A 183 31.21 -13.61 15.58
CA ALA A 183 32.41 -13.01 16.17
C ALA A 183 32.14 -11.87 17.19
N ALA A 184 30.92 -11.78 17.75
CA ALA A 184 30.57 -10.71 18.71
C ALA A 184 30.31 -11.19 20.15
N VAL A 185 30.38 -12.49 20.45
CA VAL A 185 30.08 -13.04 21.79
C VAL A 185 31.34 -13.37 22.62
N PHE A 186 32.54 -13.33 22.03
CA PHE A 186 33.79 -13.64 22.75
C PHE A 186 34.58 -12.43 23.28
N LEU A 187 34.21 -11.19 22.93
CA LEU A 187 34.96 -9.99 23.37
C LEU A 187 34.44 -9.36 24.67
N VAL A 188 33.40 -9.91 25.30
CA VAL A 188 32.88 -9.42 26.60
C VAL A 188 33.43 -10.23 27.79
N SER A 189 33.85 -11.49 27.59
CA SER A 189 34.39 -12.34 28.66
C SER A 189 35.86 -12.07 29.02
N ALA A 190 36.61 -11.39 28.15
CA ALA A 190 37.99 -10.99 28.44
C ALA A 190 38.11 -9.68 29.24
N TYR A 191 37.07 -8.83 29.21
CA TYR A 191 37.08 -7.53 29.91
C TYR A 191 36.53 -7.60 31.35
N PHE A 192 35.71 -8.62 31.67
CA PHE A 192 35.15 -8.82 33.02
C PHE A 192 35.84 -9.93 33.83
N GLY A 193 36.77 -10.68 33.24
CA GLY A 193 37.45 -11.82 33.86
C GLY A 193 38.73 -11.55 34.66
N ARG A 194 39.12 -10.30 34.90
CA ARG A 194 40.27 -9.98 35.78
C ARG A 194 39.97 -8.80 36.71
N ARG A 195 39.25 -9.09 37.78
CA ARG A 195 39.42 -8.38 39.06
C ARG A 195 39.78 -9.41 40.13
N PRO A 196 41.06 -9.63 40.45
CA PRO A 196 41.40 -10.25 41.72
C PRO A 196 41.03 -9.27 42.84
N THR A 197 40.13 -9.71 43.69
CA THR A 197 39.81 -9.11 44.98
C THR A 197 41.05 -9.11 45.89
N ALA A 198 41.11 -8.08 46.71
CA ALA A 198 42.14 -7.81 47.70
C ALA A 198 42.42 -8.98 48.66
N ARG A 199 43.67 -9.07 49.12
CA ARG A 199 43.99 -9.48 50.49
C ARG A 199 45.06 -8.54 51.05
N GLY A 200 44.69 -7.80 52.10
CA GLY A 200 45.65 -7.25 53.03
C GLY A 200 46.12 -8.33 54.01
N ALA A 201 47.25 -8.08 54.65
CA ALA A 201 47.47 -8.31 56.09
C ALA A 201 48.95 -8.05 56.44
N SER A 202 49.10 -7.22 57.48
CA SER A 202 50.19 -7.18 58.47
C SER A 202 51.52 -6.57 58.06
#